data_AF-A0A7C2Q411-F1
#
_entry.id   AF-A0A7C2Q411-F1
#
_cell.length_a   1.000
_cell.length_b   1.000
_cell.length_c   1.000
_cell.angle_alpha   90.00
_cell.angle_beta   90.00
_cell.angle_gamma   90.00
#
_symmetry.space_group_name_H-M   'P 1'
#
loop_
_entity.id
_entity.type
_entity.pdbx_description
1 polymer ?
#
loop_
_entity_poly.entity_id
_entity_poly.type
_entity_poly.pdbx_seq_one_letter_code
_entity_poly.pdbx_strand_id
1 'polypeptide(L)'
;MKRRKDSAVINKSLERAAATGGGAIREGKRTMAKLAALLLTTISFGIVVLFTAGPLVEPTALAQGPQYVGADRCAPCHQAIFDTWAATGHAHKVRTAAEARAAGVPKPAYVAWDDIFLVVGGFKWKARYIGQDGYFITQSPDGSIRGKNQFNRETEQFVDWNAGRSVGYGPGCAECHTTGFKSEGRQFPDKPGITGTWAFNGIQCEQCHGPGSDHVSRPSKANIVVDRSATACGQCHRRGTDMTVVPAAGGFIEHREQYQEMLKSKHASLNCVSCHDPHKRARQDLKATCATCHPDVVAEFTGSQHQRAGVRCEQCHMPNAVMTAVRRGPFEGDLPSHLLKINTNVTAPMFSADGRMAMGYLTWQFSCLPCHAGRDEAWAAQYLVGVHRLGK
;
A
#
# COMPACT_ATOMS: atom_id res chain seq x y z
N MET A 1 -55.33 3.22 31.56
CA MET A 1 -56.04 2.25 30.72
C MET A 1 -55.02 1.59 29.77
N LYS A 2 -54.83 0.25 29.89
CA LYS A 2 -54.09 -0.70 29.00
C LYS A 2 -52.64 -0.34 28.56
N ARG A 3 -51.58 -0.80 29.25
CA ARG A 3 -50.88 -2.13 29.18
C ARG A 3 -50.47 -2.56 27.76
N ARG A 4 -49.15 -2.59 27.51
CA ARG A 4 -48.32 -3.82 27.42
C ARG A 4 -49.01 -4.92 26.59
N LYS A 5 -48.81 -4.97 25.27
CA LYS A 5 -49.28 -6.11 24.46
C LYS A 5 -48.52 -6.43 23.16
N ASP A 6 -47.25 -6.04 22.99
CA ASP A 6 -46.54 -6.33 21.71
C ASP A 6 -45.33 -7.28 21.82
N SER A 7 -45.11 -7.93 22.97
CA SER A 7 -43.99 -8.88 23.14
C SER A 7 -44.41 -10.37 23.14
N ALA A 8 -45.68 -10.68 22.85
CA ALA A 8 -46.20 -12.06 22.90
C ALA A 8 -46.42 -12.72 21.53
N VAL A 9 -46.24 -12.00 20.42
CA VAL A 9 -46.52 -12.52 19.07
C VAL A 9 -45.28 -13.06 18.36
N ILE A 10 -44.07 -12.60 18.74
CA ILE A 10 -42.82 -13.03 18.09
C ILE A 10 -42.31 -14.37 18.66
N ASN A 11 -42.60 -14.69 19.92
CA ASN A 11 -42.06 -15.89 20.57
C ASN A 11 -42.80 -17.19 20.22
N LYS A 12 -44.00 -17.11 19.59
CA LYS A 12 -44.81 -18.29 19.25
C LYS A 12 -44.52 -18.85 17.84
N SER A 13 -43.73 -18.13 17.04
CA SER A 13 -43.34 -18.53 15.68
C SER A 13 -42.02 -19.31 15.65
N LEU A 14 -41.19 -19.20 16.69
CA LEU A 14 -39.91 -19.91 16.80
C LEU A 14 -40.06 -21.32 17.41
N GLU A 15 -41.05 -21.54 18.27
CA GLU A 15 -41.30 -22.87 18.88
C GLU A 15 -41.96 -23.88 17.93
N ARG A 16 -42.54 -23.45 16.80
CA ARG A 16 -43.09 -24.35 15.77
C ARG A 16 -42.09 -24.81 14.71
N ALA A 17 -40.90 -24.22 14.65
CA ALA A 17 -39.85 -24.63 13.71
C ALA A 17 -38.88 -25.68 14.29
N ALA A 18 -38.88 -25.89 15.61
CA ALA A 18 -38.01 -26.86 16.29
C ALA A 18 -38.63 -28.27 16.43
N ALA A 19 -39.89 -28.48 16.02
CA ALA A 19 -40.63 -29.73 16.25
C ALA A 19 -40.76 -30.67 15.04
N THR A 20 -40.15 -30.37 13.88
CA THR A 20 -40.34 -31.15 12.64
C THR A 20 -39.05 -31.70 12.00
N GLY A 21 -37.89 -31.57 12.65
CA GLY A 21 -36.61 -32.05 12.10
C GLY A 21 -36.08 -33.40 12.61
N GLY A 22 -36.71 -34.01 13.61
CA GLY A 22 -36.16 -35.15 14.36
C GLY A 22 -36.39 -36.56 13.77
N GLY A 23 -37.16 -36.68 12.68
CA GLY A 23 -37.62 -37.97 12.15
C GLY A 23 -36.72 -38.64 11.11
N ALA A 24 -35.92 -37.87 10.36
CA ALA A 24 -35.26 -38.37 9.14
C ALA A 24 -33.84 -38.96 9.34
N ILE A 25 -33.32 -39.02 10.58
CA ILE A 25 -31.94 -39.48 10.86
C ILE A 25 -31.90 -40.87 11.54
N ARG A 26 -33.06 -41.51 11.77
CA ARG A 26 -33.14 -42.84 12.41
C ARG A 26 -33.41 -44.02 11.48
N GLU A 27 -33.68 -43.80 10.18
CA GLU A 27 -33.96 -44.88 9.21
C GLU A 27 -32.77 -45.28 8.32
N GLY A 28 -31.68 -44.50 8.28
CA GLY A 28 -30.50 -44.83 7.45
C GLY A 28 -29.46 -45.75 8.12
N LYS A 29 -29.57 -46.02 9.43
CA LYS A 29 -28.55 -46.77 10.20
C LYS A 29 -28.91 -48.23 10.50
N ARG A 30 -30.03 -48.74 9.98
CA ARG A 30 -30.49 -50.13 10.23
C ARG A 30 -30.42 -51.06 9.02
N THR A 31 -29.93 -50.57 7.87
CA THR A 31 -29.88 -51.29 6.59
C THR A 31 -28.47 -51.77 6.19
N MET A 32 -27.52 -51.81 7.14
CA MET A 32 -26.11 -52.20 6.88
C MET A 32 -25.57 -53.29 7.83
N ALA A 33 -26.45 -54.05 8.50
CA ALA A 33 -26.02 -55.04 9.51
C ALA A 33 -26.61 -56.45 9.36
N LYS A 34 -27.33 -56.75 8.27
CA LYS A 34 -27.88 -58.09 8.04
C LYS A 34 -27.89 -58.40 6.56
N LEU A 35 -26.77 -58.93 6.04
CA LEU A 35 -26.68 -59.81 4.87
C LEU A 35 -25.19 -59.95 4.49
N ALA A 36 -24.54 -60.98 5.00
CA ALA A 36 -23.50 -61.78 4.30
C ALA A 36 -22.72 -62.62 5.32
N ALA A 37 -23.36 -63.65 5.84
CA ALA A 37 -22.68 -64.78 6.46
C ALA A 37 -23.51 -66.05 6.20
N LEU A 38 -23.25 -66.73 5.08
CA LEU A 38 -23.44 -68.18 4.97
C LEU A 38 -22.53 -68.75 3.88
N LEU A 39 -22.01 -69.93 4.18
CA LEU A 39 -20.90 -70.65 3.57
C LEU A 39 -21.27 -71.49 2.32
N LEU A 40 -20.21 -71.87 1.59
CA LEU A 40 -19.93 -73.16 0.93
C LEU A 40 -20.26 -73.36 -0.58
N THR A 41 -19.14 -73.45 -1.32
CA THR A 41 -18.80 -74.44 -2.37
C THR A 41 -19.62 -74.51 -3.67
N THR A 42 -19.04 -73.96 -4.74
CA THR A 42 -18.92 -74.65 -6.03
C THR A 42 -17.55 -74.36 -6.67
N ILE A 43 -16.97 -75.41 -7.25
CA ILE A 43 -15.64 -75.49 -7.85
C ILE A 43 -15.75 -75.24 -9.37
N SER A 44 -14.75 -74.54 -9.92
CA SER A 44 -14.29 -74.52 -11.32
C SER A 44 -15.15 -73.84 -12.41
N PHE A 45 -14.65 -72.72 -12.95
CA PHE A 45 -13.96 -72.70 -14.25
C PHE A 45 -13.14 -71.41 -14.40
N GLY A 46 -11.88 -71.55 -14.78
CA GLY A 46 -10.94 -70.44 -14.89
C GLY A 46 -11.18 -69.55 -16.12
N ILE A 47 -11.17 -68.25 -15.89
CA ILE A 47 -10.73 -67.26 -16.87
C ILE A 47 -9.70 -66.38 -16.16
N VAL A 48 -8.42 -66.70 -16.35
CA VAL A 48 -7.32 -65.81 -15.97
C VAL A 48 -7.28 -64.72 -17.03
N VAL A 49 -7.95 -63.60 -16.76
CA VAL A 49 -7.69 -62.36 -17.50
C VAL A 49 -6.36 -61.82 -16.97
N LEU A 50 -5.29 -62.06 -17.73
CA LEU A 50 -4.01 -61.36 -17.55
C LEU A 50 -4.25 -59.87 -17.80
N PHE A 51 -4.55 -59.12 -16.74
CA PHE A 51 -4.33 -57.68 -16.75
C PHE A 51 -2.82 -57.47 -16.81
N THR A 52 -2.30 -57.19 -18.00
CA THR A 52 -0.98 -56.59 -18.13
C THR A 52 -1.05 -55.27 -17.37
N ALA A 53 -0.33 -55.19 -16.24
CA ALA A 53 -0.09 -53.94 -15.54
C ALA A 53 0.61 -52.99 -16.53
N GLY A 54 -0.17 -52.07 -17.12
CA GLY A 54 0.39 -50.94 -17.83
C GLY A 54 1.28 -50.15 -16.86
N PRO A 55 2.35 -49.50 -17.35
CA PRO A 55 3.23 -48.71 -16.50
C PRO A 55 2.38 -47.73 -15.68
N LEU A 56 2.59 -47.74 -14.36
CA LEU A 56 2.08 -46.72 -13.47
C LEU A 56 2.57 -45.37 -14.01
N VAL A 57 1.67 -44.62 -14.64
CA VAL A 57 1.92 -43.23 -14.99
C VAL A 57 2.06 -42.52 -13.64
N GLU A 58 3.29 -42.16 -13.28
CA GLU A 58 3.53 -41.29 -12.14
C GLU A 58 2.62 -40.07 -12.29
N PRO A 59 1.95 -39.61 -11.21
CA PRO A 59 1.21 -38.36 -11.29
C PRO A 59 2.21 -37.29 -11.73
N THR A 60 2.07 -36.82 -12.96
CA THR A 60 2.79 -35.67 -13.49
C THR A 60 2.70 -34.59 -12.44
N ALA A 61 3.84 -34.19 -11.88
CA ALA A 61 3.92 -33.07 -10.96
C ALA A 61 3.10 -31.94 -11.56
N LEU A 62 2.01 -31.55 -10.88
CA LEU A 62 1.21 -30.41 -11.28
C LEU A 62 2.20 -29.27 -11.52
N ALA A 63 2.29 -28.80 -12.77
CA ALA A 63 3.18 -27.70 -13.11
C ALA A 63 2.89 -26.56 -12.14
N GLN A 64 3.80 -26.34 -11.19
CA GLN A 64 3.66 -25.25 -10.25
C GLN A 64 3.65 -23.98 -11.09
N GLY A 65 2.59 -23.16 -10.97
CA GLY A 65 2.52 -21.89 -11.69
C GLY A 65 3.75 -21.01 -11.41
N PRO A 66 3.95 -19.91 -12.16
CA PRO A 66 5.10 -19.02 -11.97
C PRO A 66 5.32 -18.66 -10.49
N GLN A 67 6.54 -18.85 -9.99
CA GLN A 67 6.92 -18.65 -8.60
C GLN A 67 7.71 -17.35 -8.43
N TYR A 68 7.55 -16.74 -7.26
CA TYR A 68 8.34 -15.59 -6.84
C TYR A 68 9.74 -16.09 -6.43
N VAL A 69 10.79 -15.46 -6.96
CA VAL A 69 12.19 -15.90 -6.77
C VAL A 69 13.04 -14.91 -5.97
N GLY A 70 12.57 -13.68 -5.78
CA GLY A 70 13.21 -12.64 -4.97
C GLY A 70 14.22 -11.81 -5.74
N ALA A 71 14.41 -10.58 -5.30
CA ALA A 71 15.26 -9.58 -5.97
C ALA A 71 16.73 -10.03 -6.11
N ASP A 72 17.25 -10.82 -5.18
CA ASP A 72 18.62 -11.34 -5.23
C ASP A 72 18.88 -12.24 -6.44
N ARG A 73 17.84 -12.86 -7.00
CA ARG A 73 17.95 -13.65 -8.24
C ARG A 73 17.98 -12.76 -9.49
N CYS A 74 17.51 -11.52 -9.39
CA CYS A 74 17.53 -10.56 -10.48
C CYS A 74 18.91 -9.86 -10.59
N ALA A 75 19.59 -9.63 -9.46
CA ALA A 75 20.82 -8.84 -9.39
C ALA A 75 21.94 -9.30 -10.34
N PRO A 76 22.28 -10.60 -10.48
CA PRO A 76 23.39 -11.02 -11.34
C PRO A 76 23.24 -10.64 -12.82
N CYS A 77 22.00 -10.55 -13.32
CA CYS A 77 21.70 -10.15 -14.70
C CYS A 77 21.33 -8.66 -14.84
N HIS A 78 20.87 -8.02 -13.75
CA HIS A 78 20.34 -6.66 -13.74
C HIS A 78 20.97 -5.77 -12.66
N GLN A 79 22.28 -5.91 -12.43
CA GLN A 79 22.98 -5.28 -11.30
C GLN A 79 22.75 -3.77 -11.20
N ALA A 80 22.89 -3.03 -12.31
CA ALA A 80 22.70 -1.58 -12.31
C ALA A 80 21.29 -1.14 -11.87
N ILE A 81 20.26 -1.90 -12.25
CA ILE A 81 18.87 -1.64 -11.84
C ILE A 81 18.68 -2.02 -10.38
N PHE A 82 19.24 -3.16 -9.96
CA PHE A 82 19.19 -3.64 -8.59
C PHE A 82 19.80 -2.62 -7.63
N ASP A 83 20.98 -2.07 -7.96
CA ASP A 83 21.68 -1.10 -7.13
C ASP A 83 20.86 0.18 -6.90
N THR A 84 20.25 0.71 -7.97
CA THR A 84 19.40 1.90 -7.84
C THR A 84 18.11 1.59 -7.08
N TRP A 85 17.49 0.43 -7.32
CA TRP A 85 16.26 0.02 -6.64
C TRP A 85 16.50 -0.22 -5.15
N ALA A 86 17.59 -0.88 -4.78
CA ALA A 86 17.98 -1.16 -3.40
C ALA A 86 18.20 0.15 -2.60
N ALA A 87 18.57 1.23 -3.29
CA ALA A 87 18.67 2.56 -2.70
C ALA A 87 17.32 3.29 -2.54
N THR A 88 16.19 2.72 -2.99
CA THR A 88 14.85 3.33 -2.88
C THR A 88 14.13 2.91 -1.60
N GLY A 89 13.10 3.68 -1.21
CA GLY A 89 12.24 3.28 -0.09
C GLY A 89 11.34 2.06 -0.36
N HIS A 90 11.27 1.54 -1.59
CA HIS A 90 10.48 0.35 -1.94
C HIS A 90 11.10 -0.92 -1.35
N ALA A 91 12.41 -1.10 -1.51
CA ALA A 91 13.16 -2.20 -0.92
C ALA A 91 13.02 -2.27 0.61
N HIS A 92 12.81 -1.12 1.26
CA HIS A 92 12.83 -0.97 2.72
C HIS A 92 11.45 -0.75 3.36
N LYS A 93 10.35 -1.09 2.66
CA LYS A 93 8.99 -0.92 3.22
C LYS A 93 8.71 -1.83 4.40
N VAL A 94 9.25 -3.05 4.40
CA VAL A 94 9.21 -4.00 5.51
C VAL A 94 10.58 -4.63 5.62
N ARG A 95 11.08 -4.71 6.84
CA ARG A 95 12.35 -5.35 7.17
C ARG A 95 12.19 -6.17 8.43
N THR A 96 13.05 -7.18 8.58
CA THR A 96 13.24 -7.87 9.85
C THR A 96 13.79 -6.91 10.91
N ALA A 97 13.66 -7.28 12.19
CA ALA A 97 14.28 -6.54 13.28
C ALA A 97 15.80 -6.38 13.11
N ALA A 98 16.49 -7.44 12.67
CA ALA A 98 17.93 -7.43 12.45
C ALA A 98 18.35 -6.43 11.35
N GLU A 99 17.68 -6.46 10.20
CA GLU A 99 17.96 -5.52 9.09
C GLU A 99 17.67 -4.07 9.49
N ALA A 100 16.58 -3.82 10.21
CA ALA A 100 16.24 -2.48 10.68
C ALA A 100 17.26 -1.96 11.71
N ARG A 101 17.71 -2.83 12.61
CA ARG A 101 18.76 -2.52 13.60
C ARG A 101 20.09 -2.22 12.91
N ALA A 102 20.50 -3.04 11.94
CA ALA A 102 21.72 -2.83 11.17
C ALA A 102 21.68 -1.51 10.38
N ALA A 103 20.51 -1.11 9.91
CA ALA A 103 20.29 0.17 9.23
C ALA A 103 20.15 1.37 10.19
N GLY A 104 20.38 1.19 11.50
CA GLY A 104 20.34 2.27 12.49
C GLY A 104 18.95 2.86 12.72
N VAL A 105 17.88 2.13 12.43
CA VAL A 105 16.52 2.59 12.72
C VAL A 105 16.32 2.57 14.24
N PRO A 106 16.00 3.69 14.90
CA PRO A 106 15.72 3.69 16.33
C PRO A 106 14.53 2.80 16.67
N LYS A 107 14.33 2.47 17.94
CA LYS A 107 13.12 1.78 18.43
C LYS A 107 12.58 2.49 19.66
N PRO A 108 11.29 2.32 20.01
CA PRO A 108 10.75 2.90 21.24
C PRO A 108 11.57 2.45 22.45
N ALA A 109 11.76 3.34 23.41
CA ALA A 109 12.62 3.09 24.58
C ALA A 109 12.17 1.88 25.39
N TYR A 110 10.86 1.61 25.42
CA TYR A 110 10.22 0.55 26.20
C TYR A 110 10.14 -0.82 25.47
N VAL A 111 10.74 -0.96 24.28
CA VAL A 111 10.68 -2.19 23.45
C VAL A 111 12.07 -2.79 23.34
N ALA A 112 12.28 -4.09 23.55
CA ALA A 112 13.56 -4.73 23.21
C ALA A 112 13.62 -5.11 21.73
N TRP A 113 14.81 -5.24 21.15
CA TRP A 113 14.92 -5.69 19.75
C TRP A 113 14.37 -7.10 19.53
N ASP A 114 14.49 -7.97 20.54
CA ASP A 114 14.00 -9.35 20.48
C ASP A 114 12.46 -9.43 20.51
N ASP A 115 11.79 -8.38 20.99
CA ASP A 115 10.33 -8.26 20.98
C ASP A 115 9.78 -7.84 19.61
N ILE A 116 10.64 -7.42 18.68
CA ILE A 116 10.26 -6.93 17.36
C ILE A 116 10.35 -8.09 16.36
N PHE A 117 9.25 -8.35 15.67
CA PHE A 117 9.22 -9.28 14.54
C PHE A 117 9.57 -8.58 13.23
N LEU A 118 8.88 -7.49 12.90
CA LEU A 118 9.07 -6.72 11.66
C LEU A 118 9.06 -5.21 11.92
N VAL A 119 9.75 -4.47 11.07
CA VAL A 119 9.73 -3.00 11.04
C VAL A 119 9.14 -2.54 9.72
N VAL A 120 8.10 -1.72 9.80
CA VAL A 120 7.42 -1.12 8.64
C VAL A 120 7.95 0.30 8.44
N GLY A 121 8.54 0.53 7.27
CA GLY A 121 9.18 1.79 6.89
C GLY A 121 10.56 1.97 7.52
N GLY A 122 10.82 3.18 8.02
CA GLY A 122 12.09 3.56 8.62
C GLY A 122 13.19 3.91 7.63
N PHE A 123 12.87 4.02 6.33
CA PHE A 123 13.83 4.46 5.30
C PHE A 123 13.88 5.99 5.11
N LYS A 124 12.73 6.67 5.05
CA LYS A 124 12.65 8.11 4.76
C LYS A 124 11.78 8.93 5.71
N TRP A 125 10.58 8.48 6.04
CA TRP A 125 9.62 9.29 6.82
C TRP A 125 9.38 8.74 8.22
N LYS A 126 8.81 7.52 8.29
CA LYS A 126 8.30 6.96 9.54
C LYS A 126 8.71 5.51 9.69
N ALA A 127 9.01 5.08 10.91
CA ALA A 127 9.18 3.68 11.27
C ALA A 127 8.10 3.26 12.30
N ARG A 128 7.57 2.05 12.14
CA ARG A 128 6.64 1.41 13.09
C ARG A 128 7.04 -0.05 13.25
N TYR A 129 6.66 -0.67 14.36
CA TYR A 129 7.19 -1.96 14.80
C TYR A 129 6.06 -2.93 15.03
N ILE A 130 6.23 -4.16 14.56
CA ILE A 130 5.30 -5.28 14.76
C ILE A 130 5.96 -6.21 15.78
N GLY A 131 5.22 -6.56 16.83
CA GLY A 131 5.68 -7.42 17.91
C GLY A 131 5.71 -8.90 17.52
N GLN A 132 6.22 -9.74 18.41
CA GLN A 132 6.26 -11.19 18.20
C GLN A 132 4.88 -11.84 18.08
N ASP A 133 3.82 -11.20 18.58
CA ASP A 133 2.42 -11.61 18.42
C ASP A 133 1.82 -11.23 17.06
N GLY A 134 2.56 -10.48 16.22
CA GLY A 134 2.12 -10.02 14.92
C GLY A 134 1.32 -8.72 14.92
N TYR A 135 1.05 -8.11 16.08
CA TYR A 135 0.38 -6.81 16.15
C TYR A 135 1.40 -5.67 16.12
N PHE A 136 0.99 -4.50 15.65
CA PHE A 136 1.79 -3.30 15.86
C PHE A 136 1.94 -3.00 17.35
N ILE A 137 3.17 -2.68 17.75
CA ILE A 137 3.46 -2.23 19.11
C ILE A 137 2.94 -0.78 19.24
N THR A 138 1.93 -0.58 20.08
CA THR A 138 1.29 0.74 20.28
C THR A 138 1.31 1.21 21.74
N GLN A 139 1.86 0.42 22.65
CA GLN A 139 2.03 0.72 24.07
C GLN A 139 3.16 -0.13 24.68
N SER A 140 3.60 0.20 25.89
CA SER A 140 4.51 -0.63 26.69
C SER A 140 3.82 -1.92 27.15
N PRO A 141 4.59 -2.97 27.50
CA PRO A 141 4.02 -4.26 27.94
C PRO A 141 3.08 -4.15 29.13
N ASP A 142 3.39 -3.28 30.09
CA ASP A 142 2.58 -2.99 31.29
C ASP A 142 1.44 -1.98 31.03
N GLY A 143 1.38 -1.41 29.82
CA GLY A 143 0.42 -0.39 29.43
C GLY A 143 0.66 1.00 30.03
N SER A 144 1.73 1.21 30.78
CA SER A 144 2.05 2.50 31.43
C SER A 144 2.38 3.61 30.42
N ILE A 145 2.95 3.25 29.27
CA ILE A 145 3.20 4.15 28.14
C ILE A 145 2.25 3.75 27.00
N ARG A 146 1.33 4.64 26.64
CA ARG A 146 0.49 4.50 25.45
C ARG A 146 1.03 5.43 24.37
N GLY A 147 1.36 4.90 23.19
CA GLY A 147 1.94 5.69 22.10
C GLY A 147 3.47 5.73 22.12
N LYS A 148 4.07 6.84 21.66
CA LYS A 148 5.52 6.99 21.41
C LYS A 148 6.13 5.84 20.61
N ASN A 149 5.37 5.37 19.63
CA ASN A 149 5.60 4.10 18.93
C ASN A 149 5.90 4.27 17.44
N GLN A 150 5.81 5.49 16.91
CA GLN A 150 6.18 5.82 15.55
C GLN A 150 7.39 6.74 15.54
N PHE A 151 8.51 6.28 14.98
CA PHE A 151 9.70 7.12 14.83
C PHE A 151 9.56 8.02 13.61
N ASN A 152 9.76 9.32 13.77
CA ASN A 152 9.86 10.27 12.68
C ASN A 152 11.33 10.49 12.30
N ARG A 153 11.69 10.22 11.05
CA ARG A 153 13.06 10.32 10.54
C ARG A 153 13.56 11.76 10.39
N GLU A 154 12.67 12.73 10.23
CA GLU A 154 13.04 14.13 10.02
C GLU A 154 13.24 14.86 11.36
N THR A 155 12.35 14.63 12.33
CA THR A 155 12.45 15.27 13.65
C THR A 155 13.21 14.44 14.69
N GLU A 156 13.58 13.21 14.35
CA GLU A 156 14.21 12.23 15.24
C GLU A 156 13.44 11.95 16.54
N GLN A 157 12.11 12.10 16.48
CA GLN A 157 11.24 11.94 17.64
C GLN A 157 10.26 10.78 17.46
N PHE A 158 9.94 10.14 18.58
CA PHE A 158 8.81 9.23 18.67
C PHE A 158 7.53 10.01 18.91
N VAL A 159 6.52 9.75 18.08
CA VAL A 159 5.18 10.31 18.20
C VAL A 159 4.14 9.21 18.36
N ASP A 160 2.95 9.58 18.81
CA ASP A 160 1.86 8.66 19.01
C ASP A 160 1.24 8.23 17.67
N TRP A 161 1.05 6.92 17.51
CA TRP A 161 0.27 6.35 16.42
C TRP A 161 -0.59 5.21 16.94
N ASN A 162 -1.91 5.35 16.85
CA ASN A 162 -2.86 4.35 17.36
C ASN A 162 -2.58 3.94 18.83
N ALA A 163 -2.23 4.93 19.67
CA ALA A 163 -1.76 4.72 21.04
C ALA A 163 -2.65 3.74 21.85
N GLY A 164 -2.05 2.63 22.26
CA GLY A 164 -2.67 1.54 23.00
C GLY A 164 -3.86 0.86 22.32
N ARG A 165 -3.95 0.92 20.98
CA ARG A 165 -4.90 0.14 20.19
C ARG A 165 -4.22 -1.13 19.66
N SER A 166 -4.95 -2.23 19.62
CA SER A 166 -4.52 -3.43 18.89
C SER A 166 -4.73 -3.20 17.39
N VAL A 167 -3.65 -3.28 16.61
CA VAL A 167 -3.67 -3.06 15.16
C VAL A 167 -2.88 -4.19 14.50
N GLY A 168 -3.56 -5.00 13.68
CA GLY A 168 -2.92 -6.09 12.96
C GLY A 168 -2.17 -5.64 11.70
N TYR A 169 -1.43 -6.57 11.10
CA TYR A 169 -0.71 -6.42 9.84
C TYR A 169 -1.23 -7.41 8.80
N GLY A 170 -2.02 -6.91 7.84
CA GLY A 170 -2.67 -7.71 6.80
C GLY A 170 -3.18 -6.84 5.66
N PRO A 171 -4.38 -7.11 5.10
CA PRO A 171 -4.99 -6.26 4.07
C PRO A 171 -4.99 -4.78 4.47
N GLY A 172 -4.72 -3.88 3.52
CA GLY A 172 -4.53 -2.45 3.76
C GLY A 172 -3.13 -2.03 4.27
N CYS A 173 -2.31 -2.97 4.78
CA CYS A 173 -0.90 -2.72 5.11
C CYS A 173 0.04 -3.56 4.25
N ALA A 174 -0.08 -4.88 4.33
CA ALA A 174 0.81 -5.83 3.65
C ALA A 174 0.68 -5.75 2.12
N GLU A 175 -0.52 -5.49 1.60
CA GLU A 175 -0.77 -5.29 0.16
C GLU A 175 0.09 -4.20 -0.49
N CYS A 176 0.47 -3.17 0.29
CA CYS A 176 1.26 -2.03 -0.18
C CYS A 176 2.72 -2.08 0.25
N HIS A 177 3.08 -3.01 1.14
CA HIS A 177 4.36 -3.01 1.84
C HIS A 177 5.15 -4.32 1.69
N THR A 178 4.56 -5.36 1.09
CA THR A 178 5.18 -6.66 0.82
C THR A 178 5.06 -7.02 -0.66
N THR A 179 5.77 -8.04 -1.10
CA THR A 179 5.72 -8.56 -2.47
C THR A 179 4.90 -9.83 -2.54
N GLY A 180 3.95 -9.88 -3.48
CA GLY A 180 3.13 -11.06 -3.72
C GLY A 180 2.12 -11.35 -2.60
N PHE A 181 1.59 -10.30 -1.97
CA PHE A 181 0.58 -10.44 -0.92
C PHE A 181 -0.69 -11.13 -1.42
N LYS A 182 -1.24 -12.02 -0.59
CA LYS A 182 -2.56 -12.62 -0.74
C LYS A 182 -3.31 -12.51 0.58
N SER A 183 -4.58 -12.10 0.52
CA SER A 183 -5.45 -12.01 1.69
C SER A 183 -5.73 -13.37 2.33
N GLU A 184 -5.65 -14.43 1.54
CA GLU A 184 -5.93 -15.80 1.97
C GLU A 184 -4.71 -16.45 2.62
N GLY A 185 -5.00 -17.41 3.51
CA GLY A 185 -3.98 -18.20 4.20
C GLY A 185 -3.44 -17.52 5.46
N ARG A 186 -2.54 -18.24 6.12
CA ARG A 186 -1.87 -17.80 7.36
C ARG A 186 -0.41 -18.23 7.32
N GLN A 187 0.45 -17.32 6.87
CA GLN A 187 1.89 -17.58 6.76
C GLN A 187 2.56 -17.77 8.12
N PHE A 188 2.04 -17.11 9.16
CA PHE A 188 2.60 -17.13 10.51
C PHE A 188 1.54 -17.61 11.52
N PRO A 189 1.40 -18.94 11.73
CA PRO A 189 0.41 -19.50 12.65
C PRO A 189 0.51 -18.94 14.08
N ASP A 190 1.72 -18.72 14.59
CA ASP A 190 1.91 -18.26 15.97
C ASP A 190 1.80 -16.74 16.16
N LYS A 191 1.46 -16.00 15.09
CA LYS A 191 1.36 -14.54 15.09
C LYS A 191 -0.05 -14.08 14.71
N PRO A 192 -1.02 -14.12 15.65
CA PRO A 192 -2.43 -13.81 15.36
C PRO A 192 -2.66 -12.40 14.80
N GLY A 193 -1.76 -11.45 15.06
CA GLY A 193 -1.86 -10.10 14.49
C GLY A 193 -1.52 -10.02 13.00
N ILE A 194 -0.96 -11.07 12.40
CA ILE A 194 -0.65 -11.12 10.96
C ILE A 194 -1.71 -11.93 10.22
N THR A 195 -2.26 -11.35 9.15
CA THR A 195 -3.23 -12.03 8.28
C THR A 195 -2.77 -12.04 6.82
N GLY A 196 -3.07 -13.15 6.13
CA GLY A 196 -2.65 -13.38 4.76
C GLY A 196 -1.27 -14.03 4.63
N THR A 197 -0.73 -13.97 3.42
CA THR A 197 0.57 -14.50 3.03
C THR A 197 1.27 -13.53 2.08
N TRP A 198 2.61 -13.54 2.04
CA TRP A 198 3.39 -12.83 1.02
C TRP A 198 4.69 -13.58 0.70
N ALA A 199 5.23 -13.36 -0.49
CA ALA A 199 6.47 -14.00 -0.92
C ALA A 199 7.69 -13.35 -0.26
N PHE A 200 7.76 -12.02 -0.24
CA PHE A 200 8.92 -11.30 0.30
C PHE A 200 8.55 -10.02 1.04
N ASN A 201 9.38 -9.66 2.02
CA ASN A 201 9.30 -8.37 2.70
C ASN A 201 9.71 -7.23 1.75
N GLY A 202 9.04 -6.09 1.87
CA GLY A 202 9.29 -4.94 1.02
C GLY A 202 8.67 -5.06 -0.37
N ILE A 203 8.83 -4.01 -1.17
CA ILE A 203 8.41 -3.97 -2.57
C ILE A 203 9.61 -4.34 -3.44
N GLN A 204 9.68 -5.60 -3.83
CA GLN A 204 10.72 -6.18 -4.67
C GLN A 204 10.36 -6.11 -6.16
N CYS A 205 11.29 -6.52 -7.02
CA CYS A 205 11.16 -6.49 -8.49
C CYS A 205 9.82 -7.10 -8.95
N GLU A 206 9.48 -8.25 -8.37
CA GLU A 206 8.33 -9.07 -8.75
C GLU A 206 6.99 -8.50 -8.27
N GLN A 207 6.98 -7.46 -7.43
CA GLN A 207 5.73 -6.74 -7.14
C GLN A 207 5.23 -5.99 -8.38
N CYS A 208 6.13 -5.53 -9.24
CA CYS A 208 5.80 -4.84 -10.49
C CYS A 208 5.96 -5.75 -11.72
N HIS A 209 6.90 -6.69 -11.68
CA HIS A 209 7.23 -7.58 -12.79
C HIS A 209 6.54 -8.96 -12.73
N GLY A 210 5.79 -9.23 -11.66
CA GLY A 210 5.18 -10.54 -11.41
C GLY A 210 6.20 -11.62 -11.04
N PRO A 211 5.74 -12.86 -10.80
CA PRO A 211 6.62 -13.98 -10.45
C PRO A 211 7.62 -14.29 -11.58
N GLY A 212 8.91 -14.24 -11.29
CA GLY A 212 9.99 -14.24 -12.28
C GLY A 212 10.64 -15.60 -12.54
N SER A 213 10.12 -16.71 -11.97
CA SER A 213 10.77 -18.03 -12.08
C SER A 213 11.01 -18.49 -13.51
N ASP A 214 10.04 -18.27 -14.42
CA ASP A 214 10.22 -18.62 -15.83
C ASP A 214 11.28 -17.74 -16.50
N HIS A 215 11.23 -16.42 -16.23
CA HIS A 215 12.21 -15.47 -16.75
C HIS A 215 13.64 -15.80 -16.31
N VAL A 216 13.85 -16.16 -15.05
CA VAL A 216 15.18 -16.57 -14.57
C VAL A 216 15.65 -17.85 -15.25
N SER A 217 14.75 -18.82 -15.48
CA SER A 217 15.11 -20.09 -16.13
C SER A 217 15.37 -19.95 -17.63
N ARG A 218 14.67 -19.04 -18.30
CA ARG A 218 14.68 -18.84 -19.76
C ARG A 218 14.51 -17.34 -20.06
N PRO A 219 15.56 -16.51 -19.95
CA PRO A 219 15.42 -15.07 -20.05
C PRO A 219 14.80 -14.61 -21.38
N SER A 220 13.65 -13.95 -21.30
CA SER A 220 12.95 -13.36 -22.44
C SER A 220 12.15 -12.13 -22.02
N LYS A 221 11.96 -11.17 -22.93
CA LYS A 221 11.03 -10.05 -22.68
C LYS A 221 9.56 -10.51 -22.65
N ALA A 222 9.26 -11.68 -23.22
CA ALA A 222 7.91 -12.19 -23.34
C ALA A 222 7.42 -12.92 -22.07
N ASN A 223 8.31 -13.28 -21.15
CA ASN A 223 7.98 -14.05 -19.95
C ASN A 223 8.23 -13.30 -18.64
N ILE A 224 8.21 -11.97 -18.71
CA ILE A 224 8.23 -11.09 -17.54
C ILE A 224 7.26 -9.94 -17.77
N VAL A 225 6.49 -9.56 -16.74
CA VAL A 225 5.49 -8.48 -16.89
C VAL A 225 6.20 -7.14 -16.92
N VAL A 226 5.72 -6.22 -17.76
CA VAL A 226 6.12 -4.80 -17.73
C VAL A 226 4.86 -3.96 -17.88
N ASP A 227 4.23 -3.62 -16.75
CA ASP A 227 3.09 -2.70 -16.72
C ASP A 227 3.58 -1.26 -16.47
N ARG A 228 3.35 -0.38 -17.44
CA ARG A 228 3.73 1.04 -17.39
C ARG A 228 2.57 1.96 -17.02
N SER A 229 1.39 1.42 -16.75
CA SER A 229 0.20 2.20 -16.44
C SER A 229 0.36 2.94 -15.10
N ALA A 230 -0.26 4.11 -14.99
CA ALA A 230 -0.40 4.78 -13.70
C ALA A 230 -1.18 3.91 -12.70
N THR A 231 -2.11 3.09 -13.18
CA THR A 231 -2.94 2.19 -12.35
C THR A 231 -2.11 1.16 -11.60
N ALA A 232 -1.05 0.60 -12.20
CA ALA A 232 -0.12 -0.29 -11.50
C ALA A 232 0.50 0.38 -10.26
N CYS A 233 0.92 1.64 -10.39
CA CYS A 233 1.45 2.43 -9.28
C CYS A 233 0.34 2.77 -8.26
N GLY A 234 -0.85 3.06 -8.77
CA GLY A 234 -2.06 3.34 -8.03
C GLY A 234 -2.60 2.18 -7.20
N GLN A 235 -2.03 0.97 -7.30
CA GLN A 235 -2.34 -0.12 -6.36
C GLN A 235 -1.93 0.26 -4.93
N CYS A 236 -0.82 0.99 -4.78
CA CYS A 236 -0.25 1.36 -3.48
C CYS A 236 -0.12 2.88 -3.26
N HIS A 237 0.08 3.66 -4.34
CA HIS A 237 0.13 5.12 -4.28
C HIS A 237 -1.27 5.72 -4.37
N ARG A 238 -2.14 5.24 -3.47
CA ARG A 238 -3.51 5.70 -3.28
C ARG A 238 -3.90 5.62 -1.81
N ARG A 239 -5.07 6.15 -1.48
CA ARG A 239 -5.77 5.86 -0.22
C ARG A 239 -7.25 5.66 -0.43
N GLY A 240 -7.77 4.65 0.26
CA GLY A 240 -9.15 4.20 0.09
C GLY A 240 -9.38 3.55 -1.27
N THR A 241 -10.65 3.29 -1.56
CA THR A 241 -11.08 2.58 -2.77
C THR A 241 -11.62 3.51 -3.85
N ASP A 242 -11.99 4.75 -3.49
CA ASP A 242 -12.51 5.76 -4.40
C ASP A 242 -11.40 6.61 -5.01
N MET A 243 -11.05 6.31 -6.27
CA MET A 243 -9.98 7.02 -7.00
C MET A 243 -10.40 8.40 -7.51
N THR A 244 -11.67 8.79 -7.31
CA THR A 244 -12.18 10.10 -7.67
C THR A 244 -12.08 11.11 -6.53
N VAL A 245 -11.58 10.70 -5.37
CA VAL A 245 -11.39 11.57 -4.21
C VAL A 245 -9.90 11.69 -3.92
N VAL A 246 -9.44 12.89 -3.54
CA VAL A 246 -8.11 13.10 -2.96
C VAL A 246 -8.31 13.38 -1.47
N PRO A 247 -8.15 12.37 -0.59
CA PRO A 247 -8.35 12.52 0.86
C PRO A 247 -7.48 13.62 1.46
N ALA A 248 -8.08 14.38 2.37
CA ALA A 248 -7.42 15.42 3.13
C ALA A 248 -7.80 15.32 4.62
N ALA A 249 -6.89 15.75 5.48
CA ALA A 249 -7.11 15.84 6.91
C ALA A 249 -6.21 16.91 7.53
N GLY A 250 -6.73 17.64 8.51
CA GLY A 250 -5.95 18.67 9.23
C GLY A 250 -5.44 19.80 8.34
N GLY A 251 -6.10 20.06 7.21
CA GLY A 251 -5.68 21.09 6.24
C GLY A 251 -4.51 20.66 5.35
N PHE A 252 -4.28 19.36 5.15
CA PHE A 252 -3.27 18.82 4.23
C PHE A 252 -3.86 17.67 3.43
N ILE A 253 -3.32 17.43 2.24
CA ILE A 253 -3.55 16.17 1.52
C ILE A 253 -2.92 15.04 2.35
N GLU A 254 -3.60 13.91 2.50
CA GLU A 254 -3.09 12.76 3.25
C GLU A 254 -1.96 12.03 2.51
N HIS A 255 -1.26 11.12 3.18
CA HIS A 255 -0.12 10.43 2.58
C HIS A 255 -0.56 9.36 1.57
N ARG A 256 0.17 9.31 0.44
CA ARG A 256 0.06 8.35 -0.68
C ARG A 256 -0.96 8.72 -1.76
N GLU A 257 -1.52 9.92 -1.80
CA GLU A 257 -2.54 10.25 -2.83
C GLU A 257 -2.01 10.56 -4.24
N GLN A 258 -0.73 10.31 -4.57
CA GLN A 258 -0.16 10.80 -5.84
C GLN A 258 -0.95 10.33 -7.07
N TYR A 259 -1.46 9.09 -7.05
CA TYR A 259 -2.29 8.59 -8.14
C TYR A 259 -3.61 9.36 -8.25
N GLN A 260 -4.33 9.54 -7.14
CA GLN A 260 -5.58 10.31 -7.09
C GLN A 260 -5.36 11.78 -7.47
N GLU A 261 -4.28 12.40 -7.01
CA GLU A 261 -3.89 13.76 -7.38
C GLU A 261 -3.66 13.87 -8.90
N MET A 262 -2.88 12.96 -9.47
CA MET A 262 -2.61 12.94 -10.91
C MET A 262 -3.89 12.76 -11.73
N LEU A 263 -4.80 11.86 -11.33
CA LEU A 263 -6.10 11.67 -11.98
C LEU A 263 -6.99 12.92 -11.93
N LYS A 264 -6.83 13.78 -10.92
CA LYS A 264 -7.53 15.08 -10.81
C LYS A 264 -6.82 16.22 -11.54
N SER A 265 -5.53 16.07 -11.77
CA SER A 265 -4.72 17.08 -12.45
C SER A 265 -5.01 17.14 -13.95
N LYS A 266 -4.44 18.14 -14.63
CA LYS A 266 -4.44 18.21 -16.10
C LYS A 266 -3.54 17.16 -16.76
N HIS A 267 -2.75 16.44 -15.98
CA HIS A 267 -1.90 15.34 -16.42
C HIS A 267 -2.53 13.96 -16.19
N ALA A 268 -3.84 13.86 -16.00
CA ALA A 268 -4.54 12.60 -15.74
C ALA A 268 -4.32 11.51 -16.80
N SER A 269 -3.98 11.89 -18.04
CA SER A 269 -3.66 10.96 -19.14
C SER A 269 -2.20 10.48 -19.14
N LEU A 270 -1.32 11.06 -18.33
CA LEU A 270 0.08 10.65 -18.24
C LEU A 270 0.26 9.49 -17.27
N ASN A 271 1.21 8.61 -17.60
CA ASN A 271 1.65 7.56 -16.69
C ASN A 271 2.72 8.07 -15.73
N CYS A 272 2.83 7.50 -14.54
CA CYS A 272 3.88 7.86 -13.56
C CYS A 272 5.29 7.76 -14.16
N VAL A 273 5.51 6.73 -14.99
CA VAL A 273 6.79 6.46 -15.67
C VAL A 273 7.10 7.38 -16.85
N SER A 274 6.21 8.31 -17.16
CA SER A 274 6.46 9.40 -18.11
C SER A 274 7.49 10.38 -17.54
N CYS A 275 7.45 10.59 -16.22
CA CYS A 275 8.38 11.48 -15.52
C CYS A 275 9.36 10.71 -14.62
N HIS A 276 8.94 9.63 -13.97
CA HIS A 276 9.77 8.91 -13.01
C HIS A 276 10.40 7.64 -13.60
N ASP A 277 11.63 7.34 -13.20
CA ASP A 277 12.19 6.01 -13.32
C ASP A 277 11.76 5.18 -12.09
N PRO A 278 10.98 4.08 -12.26
CA PRO A 278 10.50 3.28 -11.14
C PRO A 278 11.61 2.55 -10.38
N HIS A 279 12.82 2.44 -10.95
CA HIS A 279 13.97 1.80 -10.31
C HIS A 279 14.84 2.77 -9.53
N LYS A 280 14.56 4.08 -9.59
CA LYS A 280 15.38 5.12 -8.96
C LYS A 280 14.61 5.88 -7.90
N ARG A 281 15.34 6.67 -7.11
CA ARG A 281 14.72 7.57 -6.13
C ARG A 281 13.91 8.64 -6.86
N ALA A 282 12.64 8.78 -6.51
CA ALA A 282 11.69 9.66 -7.18
C ALA A 282 12.11 11.14 -7.33
N ARG A 283 13.05 11.65 -6.50
CA ARG A 283 13.52 13.05 -6.53
C ARG A 283 14.85 13.26 -7.24
N GLN A 284 15.56 12.21 -7.67
CA GLN A 284 16.95 12.36 -8.13
C GLN A 284 17.15 12.13 -9.63
N ASP A 285 16.17 11.60 -10.36
CA ASP A 285 16.37 11.24 -11.77
C ASP A 285 15.05 11.22 -12.54
N LEU A 286 14.53 12.41 -12.88
CA LEU A 286 13.36 12.51 -13.74
C LEU A 286 13.75 12.15 -15.19
N LYS A 287 12.97 11.28 -15.83
CA LYS A 287 13.11 10.93 -17.25
C LYS A 287 12.71 12.08 -18.18
N ALA A 288 11.83 12.94 -17.70
CA ALA A 288 11.36 14.14 -18.38
C ALA A 288 11.15 15.26 -17.37
N THR A 289 11.44 16.50 -17.78
CA THR A 289 11.19 17.69 -16.96
C THR A 289 10.00 18.46 -17.51
N CYS A 290 9.50 19.45 -16.75
CA CYS A 290 8.43 20.33 -17.23
C CYS A 290 8.77 20.99 -18.58
N ALA A 291 10.06 21.32 -18.77
CA ALA A 291 10.57 21.97 -19.97
C ALA A 291 10.44 21.11 -21.23
N THR A 292 10.38 19.78 -21.09
CA THR A 292 10.22 18.87 -22.23
C THR A 292 8.89 19.08 -22.96
N CYS A 293 7.83 19.45 -22.25
CA CYS A 293 6.48 19.60 -22.81
C CYS A 293 5.91 21.02 -22.73
N HIS A 294 6.50 21.91 -21.92
CA HIS A 294 6.03 23.29 -21.74
C HIS A 294 7.10 24.32 -22.16
N PRO A 295 7.60 24.30 -23.41
CA PRO A 295 8.65 25.20 -23.86
C PRO A 295 8.24 26.68 -23.79
N ASP A 296 6.97 26.99 -24.08
CA ASP A 296 6.46 28.37 -24.03
C ASP A 296 6.48 28.92 -22.61
N VAL A 297 6.09 28.10 -21.62
CA VAL A 297 6.14 28.47 -20.20
C VAL A 297 7.58 28.69 -19.76
N VAL A 298 8.52 27.85 -20.24
CA VAL A 298 9.95 28.04 -19.96
C VAL A 298 10.48 29.34 -20.55
N ALA A 299 10.10 29.67 -21.79
CA ALA A 299 10.47 30.93 -22.42
C ALA A 299 9.95 32.13 -21.60
N GLU A 300 8.71 32.06 -21.13
CA GLU A 300 8.14 33.07 -20.24
C GLU A 300 8.86 33.16 -18.89
N PHE A 301 9.24 32.03 -18.29
CA PHE A 301 9.91 31.97 -16.99
C PHE A 301 11.38 32.41 -17.04
N THR A 302 12.07 32.18 -18.17
CA THR A 302 13.51 32.41 -18.33
C THR A 302 13.87 33.88 -18.25
N GLY A 303 14.57 34.32 -17.22
CA GLY A 303 14.88 35.72 -16.96
C GLY A 303 13.85 36.43 -16.09
N SER A 304 12.90 35.71 -15.48
CA SER A 304 12.05 36.27 -14.41
C SER A 304 12.83 36.44 -13.11
N GLN A 305 12.30 37.25 -12.17
CA GLN A 305 12.89 37.36 -10.83
C GLN A 305 13.02 36.01 -10.12
N HIS A 306 12.00 35.16 -10.22
CA HIS A 306 12.01 33.83 -9.61
C HIS A 306 13.09 32.92 -10.21
N GLN A 307 13.23 32.91 -11.54
CA GLN A 307 14.27 32.13 -12.19
C GLN A 307 15.68 32.65 -11.82
N ARG A 308 15.88 33.97 -11.78
CA ARG A 308 17.14 34.59 -11.32
C ARG A 308 17.45 34.26 -9.84
N ALA A 309 16.43 34.10 -9.02
CA ALA A 309 16.55 33.66 -7.63
C ALA A 309 16.77 32.14 -7.48
N GLY A 310 16.86 31.39 -8.59
CA GLY A 310 17.08 29.95 -8.58
C GLY A 310 15.84 29.11 -8.25
N VAL A 311 14.64 29.71 -8.28
CA VAL A 311 13.38 29.01 -8.07
C VAL A 311 13.08 28.11 -9.27
N ARG A 312 12.69 26.86 -9.00
CA ARG A 312 12.35 25.85 -9.99
C ARG A 312 10.84 25.60 -10.04
N CYS A 313 10.36 25.09 -11.17
CA CYS A 313 8.93 24.90 -11.45
C CYS A 313 8.22 24.11 -10.34
N GLU A 314 8.84 23.05 -9.83
CA GLU A 314 8.26 22.16 -8.83
C GLU A 314 8.10 22.84 -7.45
N GLN A 315 8.82 23.93 -7.17
CA GLN A 315 8.67 24.62 -5.89
C GLN A 315 7.32 25.35 -5.77
N CYS A 316 6.74 25.79 -6.88
CA CYS A 316 5.41 26.40 -6.92
C CYS A 316 4.33 25.40 -7.35
N HIS A 317 4.62 24.54 -8.33
CA HIS A 317 3.64 23.62 -8.90
C HIS A 317 3.59 22.25 -8.22
N MET A 318 4.59 21.90 -7.40
CA MET A 318 4.56 20.68 -6.60
C MET A 318 5.03 20.99 -5.16
N PRO A 319 4.42 21.99 -4.49
CA PRO A 319 4.82 22.37 -3.15
C PRO A 319 4.50 21.21 -2.19
N ASN A 320 5.09 21.25 -0.99
CA ASN A 320 4.82 20.24 0.02
C ASN A 320 3.40 20.42 0.61
N ALA A 321 2.34 20.16 -0.16
CA ALA A 321 0.95 20.25 0.30
C ALA A 321 0.41 18.91 0.86
N VAL A 322 1.24 17.86 0.84
CA VAL A 322 0.93 16.55 1.39
C VAL A 322 1.64 16.38 2.73
N MET A 323 0.93 15.85 3.74
CA MET A 323 1.50 15.56 5.06
C MET A 323 1.55 14.04 5.29
N THR A 324 2.78 13.51 5.43
CA THR A 324 3.01 12.13 5.85
C THR A 324 3.48 12.04 7.29
N ALA A 325 4.49 12.79 7.71
CA ALA A 325 5.10 12.67 9.05
C ALA A 325 5.24 14.00 9.78
N VAL A 326 5.65 15.05 9.06
CA VAL A 326 5.93 16.37 9.63
C VAL A 326 5.06 17.42 8.96
N ARG A 327 4.51 18.30 9.80
CA ARG A 327 4.04 19.61 9.37
C ARG A 327 5.17 20.61 9.60
N ARG A 328 5.66 21.24 8.54
CA ARG A 328 6.73 22.26 8.59
C ARG A 328 6.20 23.67 8.77
N GLY A 329 4.95 23.91 8.39
CA GLY A 329 4.27 25.18 8.59
C GLY A 329 2.76 25.08 8.34
N PRO A 330 2.04 26.22 8.40
CA PRO A 330 0.59 26.26 8.15
C PRO A 330 0.20 25.76 6.75
N PHE A 331 1.08 25.98 5.77
CA PHE A 331 0.89 25.60 4.36
C PHE A 331 2.08 24.81 3.81
N GLU A 332 2.80 24.10 4.69
CA GLU A 332 3.94 23.27 4.31
C GLU A 332 3.98 21.97 5.11
N GLY A 333 3.84 20.85 4.40
CA GLY A 333 4.02 19.49 4.87
C GLY A 333 5.41 18.98 4.50
N ASP A 334 5.52 17.69 4.21
CA ASP A 334 6.81 17.02 3.99
C ASP A 334 6.87 16.21 2.69
N LEU A 335 5.81 16.27 1.89
CA LEU A 335 5.72 15.59 0.60
C LEU A 335 5.11 16.47 -0.50
N PRO A 336 5.74 16.52 -1.69
CA PRO A 336 5.24 17.24 -2.86
C PRO A 336 3.88 16.75 -3.33
N SER A 337 2.99 17.69 -3.61
CA SER A 337 1.72 17.43 -4.31
C SER A 337 1.95 17.16 -5.80
N HIS A 338 1.03 16.41 -6.39
CA HIS A 338 0.96 16.13 -7.83
C HIS A 338 -0.32 16.71 -8.45
N LEU A 339 -0.90 17.76 -7.87
CA LEU A 339 -2.04 18.47 -8.47
C LEU A 339 -1.61 19.44 -9.59
N LEU A 340 -0.38 19.98 -9.50
CA LEU A 340 0.31 20.85 -10.48
C LEU A 340 -0.33 22.21 -10.73
N LYS A 341 -1.64 22.25 -11.00
CA LYS A 341 -2.37 23.47 -11.29
C LYS A 341 -2.48 24.33 -10.05
N ILE A 342 -2.08 25.60 -10.14
CA ILE A 342 -2.35 26.62 -9.14
C ILE A 342 -3.64 27.34 -9.54
N ASN A 343 -4.60 27.45 -8.62
CA ASN A 343 -5.80 28.24 -8.80
C ASN A 343 -5.49 29.72 -8.54
N THR A 344 -5.79 30.57 -9.51
CA THR A 344 -5.50 32.01 -9.46
C THR A 344 -6.60 32.81 -8.76
N ASN A 345 -7.73 32.19 -8.39
CA ASN A 345 -8.68 32.83 -7.49
C ASN A 345 -8.12 32.83 -6.06
N VAL A 346 -7.77 34.01 -5.55
CA VAL A 346 -7.12 34.20 -4.23
C VAL A 346 -7.94 33.69 -3.05
N THR A 347 -9.26 33.63 -3.18
CA THR A 347 -10.16 33.16 -2.11
C THR A 347 -10.59 31.71 -2.29
N ALA A 348 -10.13 31.02 -3.35
CA ALA A 348 -10.53 29.63 -3.59
C ALA A 348 -9.99 28.71 -2.47
N PRO A 349 -10.84 27.84 -1.89
CA PRO A 349 -10.41 26.92 -0.85
C PRO A 349 -9.62 25.75 -1.46
N MET A 350 -8.56 25.31 -0.77
CA MET A 350 -7.79 24.12 -1.13
C MET A 350 -8.58 22.82 -0.89
N PHE A 351 -9.40 22.82 0.15
CA PHE A 351 -10.12 21.66 0.66
C PHE A 351 -11.62 21.90 0.69
N SER A 352 -12.39 20.82 0.71
CA SER A 352 -13.84 20.84 0.95
C SER A 352 -14.18 21.50 2.29
N ALA A 353 -15.42 21.97 2.45
CA ALA A 353 -15.86 22.66 3.66
C ALA A 353 -15.69 21.82 4.95
N ASP A 354 -15.79 20.49 4.84
CA ASP A 354 -15.54 19.56 5.95
C ASP A 354 -14.04 19.20 6.13
N GLY A 355 -13.16 19.73 5.27
CA GLY A 355 -11.72 19.50 5.29
C GLY A 355 -11.29 18.09 4.89
N ARG A 356 -12.18 17.26 4.34
CA ARG A 356 -11.93 15.83 4.09
C ARG A 356 -11.42 15.51 2.69
N MET A 357 -11.50 16.47 1.76
CA MET A 357 -11.11 16.26 0.36
C MET A 357 -10.38 17.49 -0.19
N ALA A 358 -9.39 17.28 -1.05
CA ALA A 358 -8.77 18.34 -1.83
C ALA A 358 -9.52 18.61 -3.13
N MET A 359 -9.59 19.88 -3.56
CA MET A 359 -10.43 20.33 -4.67
C MET A 359 -9.85 20.06 -6.08
N GLY A 360 -8.66 19.46 -6.18
CA GLY A 360 -8.01 19.12 -7.46
C GLY A 360 -7.12 20.23 -8.05
N TYR A 361 -6.73 21.21 -7.23
CA TYR A 361 -5.76 22.26 -7.56
C TYR A 361 -5.00 22.67 -6.30
N LEU A 362 -3.87 23.34 -6.48
CA LEU A 362 -3.12 24.04 -5.44
C LEU A 362 -3.69 25.46 -5.25
N THR A 363 -3.54 26.00 -4.05
CA THR A 363 -3.80 27.42 -3.80
C THR A 363 -2.49 28.19 -3.64
N TRP A 364 -2.57 29.52 -3.73
CA TRP A 364 -1.41 30.40 -3.56
C TRP A 364 -0.81 30.30 -2.16
N GLN A 365 -1.60 29.97 -1.14
CA GLN A 365 -1.09 29.78 0.22
C GLN A 365 -0.05 28.66 0.28
N PHE A 366 -0.33 27.50 -0.35
CA PHE A 366 0.64 26.40 -0.44
C PHE A 366 1.80 26.68 -1.39
N SER A 367 1.55 27.44 -2.45
CA SER A 367 2.53 27.63 -3.54
C SER A 367 3.50 28.79 -3.30
N CYS A 368 3.11 29.78 -2.47
CA CYS A 368 3.82 31.05 -2.33
C CYS A 368 4.24 31.34 -0.88
N LEU A 369 3.36 31.11 0.11
CA LEU A 369 3.64 31.50 1.51
C LEU A 369 4.82 30.79 2.17
N PRO A 370 5.27 29.58 1.76
CA PRO A 370 6.51 29.01 2.31
C PRO A 370 7.75 29.90 2.12
N CYS A 371 7.78 30.75 1.07
CA CYS A 371 8.85 31.71 0.83
C CYS A 371 8.42 33.17 1.10
N HIS A 372 7.16 33.49 0.81
CA HIS A 372 6.59 34.83 0.98
C HIS A 372 5.75 34.93 2.26
N ALA A 373 6.37 34.60 3.39
CA ALA A 373 5.68 34.63 4.68
C ALA A 373 5.09 36.02 4.99
N GLY A 374 3.89 36.04 5.58
CA GLY A 374 3.21 37.27 6.00
C GLY A 374 2.50 38.04 4.87
N ARG A 375 2.45 37.52 3.64
CA ARG A 375 1.65 38.11 2.56
C ARG A 375 0.17 37.74 2.67
N ASP A 376 -0.67 38.60 2.13
CA ASP A 376 -2.14 38.49 2.17
C ASP A 376 -2.74 38.29 0.77
N GLU A 377 -4.07 38.20 0.71
CA GLU A 377 -4.82 38.00 -0.53
C GLU A 377 -4.68 39.18 -1.50
N ALA A 378 -4.55 40.41 -0.98
CA ALA A 378 -4.37 41.61 -1.80
C ALA A 378 -3.01 41.57 -2.52
N TRP A 379 -1.96 41.15 -1.83
CA TRP A 379 -0.66 40.89 -2.44
C TRP A 379 -0.76 39.76 -3.47
N ALA A 380 -1.39 38.64 -3.14
CA ALA A 380 -1.50 37.50 -4.05
C ALA A 380 -2.24 37.88 -5.35
N ALA A 381 -3.31 38.69 -5.26
CA ALA A 381 -4.10 39.13 -6.40
C ALA A 381 -3.28 39.94 -7.42
N GLN A 382 -2.25 40.67 -6.97
CA GLN A 382 -1.37 41.44 -7.84
C GLN A 382 -0.42 40.55 -8.64
N TYR A 383 0.03 39.43 -8.09
CA TYR A 383 1.17 38.67 -8.64
C TYR A 383 0.83 37.27 -9.16
N LEU A 384 -0.33 36.70 -8.83
CA LEU A 384 -0.67 35.33 -9.24
C LEU A 384 -0.78 35.16 -10.75
N VAL A 385 -1.32 36.17 -11.43
CA VAL A 385 -1.46 36.14 -12.90
C VAL A 385 -0.20 36.74 -13.52
N GLY A 386 0.39 36.05 -14.48
CA GLY A 386 1.61 36.50 -15.16
C GLY A 386 2.90 36.30 -14.34
N VAL A 387 2.86 35.58 -13.22
CA VAL A 387 4.01 35.36 -12.32
C VAL A 387 5.27 34.85 -13.04
N HIS A 388 5.10 34.08 -14.12
CA HIS A 388 6.21 33.58 -14.92
C HIS A 388 7.04 34.71 -15.55
N ARG A 389 6.43 35.87 -15.83
CA ARG A 389 7.10 37.02 -16.47
C ARG A 389 7.52 38.10 -15.47
N LEU A 390 7.38 37.85 -14.17
CA LEU A 390 7.57 38.89 -13.15
C LEU A 390 8.98 39.49 -13.19
N GLY A 391 9.04 40.83 -13.28
CA GLY A 391 10.28 41.61 -13.35
C GLY A 391 11.08 41.41 -14.62
N LYS A 392 10.38 41.17 -15.73
CA LYS A 392 10.87 41.27 -17.11
C LYS A 392 10.33 42.51 -17.80
#